data_AF-A0AAD9P1C3-F1
#
_entry.id   AF-A0AAD9P1C3-F1
#
_cell.length_a   1.000
_cell.length_b   1.000
_cell.length_c   1.000
_cell.angle_alpha   90.00
_cell.angle_beta   90.00
_cell.angle_gamma   90.00
#
_symmetry.space_group_name_H-M   'P 1'
#
loop_
_entity.id
_entity.type
_entity.pdbx_description
1 polymer ?
#
loop_
_entity_poly.entity_id
_entity_poly.type
_entity_poly.pdbx_seq_one_letter_code
_entity_poly.pdbx_strand_id
1 'polypeptide(L)'
;MRQLVYRVQALPQSILPLVWDFGQLNFKVESLYIKQMVYRYIEEHLLPDEPDLQEVASDILATSQEFMREQPEECSFVSLRDVKRVLDVMSWFYGQRELLFRLMDERAEADVKEKFAGAKQGKLEYKVNTIEQETLNHVTRSLVLALGVCYHARLQNRVGYREVIAGHFTGHFHLPNGDRTIYEEINRCEDVFLDNVHLEPNTNIARNQALKENIFMMIVCIELRIPLFLVGKPGSSKSLAKTIVADAMQGSRARSELFQNFKEAFMISFQCSPLSTPEGIMGTFQQCSQLQKDKDLSKYVATVVLDEVGLAEDSPSMPLKTLHPLLEDGCVGDEDAEPYKKVAFIGISNWALDPAKMNRGILVQRGIPDQEELIHTAR
;
A
#
# COMPACT_ATOMS: atom_id res chain seq x y z
N MET A 1 15.17 -10.95 -22.54
CA MET A 1 14.50 -11.44 -21.31
C MET A 1 13.39 -10.52 -20.77
N ARG A 2 13.28 -9.23 -21.19
CA ARG A 2 12.24 -8.30 -20.71
C ARG A 2 10.78 -8.67 -21.07
N GLN A 3 10.57 -9.70 -21.90
CA GLN A 3 9.24 -10.18 -22.34
C GLN A 3 8.75 -11.44 -21.58
N LEU A 4 9.57 -11.99 -20.67
CA LEU A 4 9.17 -13.15 -19.87
C LEU A 4 8.52 -12.68 -18.58
N VAL A 5 7.44 -13.38 -18.21
CA VAL A 5 6.71 -13.20 -16.94
C VAL A 5 7.63 -13.39 -15.72
N TYR A 6 8.43 -14.45 -15.73
CA TYR A 6 9.49 -14.68 -14.74
C TYR A 6 10.84 -14.67 -15.46
N ARG A 7 11.79 -13.89 -14.95
CA ARG A 7 13.16 -13.85 -15.47
C ARG A 7 13.95 -15.06 -14.97
N VAL A 8 13.71 -16.22 -15.57
CA VAL A 8 14.39 -17.48 -15.26
C VAL A 8 15.49 -17.81 -16.28
N GLN A 9 16.54 -18.49 -15.83
CA GLN A 9 17.55 -19.07 -16.72
C GLN A 9 17.03 -20.36 -17.35
N ALA A 10 17.56 -20.71 -18.52
CA ALA A 10 17.23 -21.96 -19.18
C ALA A 10 17.62 -23.16 -18.30
N LEU A 11 16.72 -24.12 -18.17
CA LEU A 11 16.99 -25.36 -17.44
C LEU A 11 18.07 -26.19 -18.18
N PRO A 12 19.04 -26.76 -17.46
CA PRO A 12 19.96 -27.74 -18.03
C PRO A 12 19.19 -28.92 -18.64
N GLN A 13 19.65 -29.41 -19.79
CA GLN A 13 18.99 -30.50 -20.53
C GLN A 13 18.82 -31.78 -19.68
N SER A 14 19.74 -32.04 -18.75
CA SER A 14 19.67 -33.17 -17.81
C SER A 14 18.54 -33.05 -16.77
N ILE A 15 18.06 -31.83 -16.48
CA ILE A 15 17.00 -31.57 -15.50
C ILE A 15 15.62 -31.55 -16.15
N LEU A 16 15.52 -31.27 -17.45
CA LEU A 16 14.24 -31.24 -18.16
C LEU A 16 13.37 -32.51 -17.95
N PRO A 17 13.92 -33.74 -17.96
CA PRO A 17 13.13 -34.94 -17.70
C PRO A 17 12.60 -35.05 -16.26
N LEU A 18 13.12 -34.25 -15.33
CA LEU A 18 12.74 -34.22 -13.92
C LEU A 18 11.71 -33.12 -13.61
N VAL A 19 11.37 -32.28 -14.58
CA VAL A 19 10.38 -31.22 -14.40
C VAL A 19 9.00 -31.85 -14.29
N TRP A 20 8.30 -31.55 -13.20
CA TRP A 20 6.93 -31.96 -12.98
C TRP A 20 6.04 -30.73 -12.80
N ASP A 21 4.89 -30.72 -13.48
CA ASP A 21 3.89 -29.67 -13.34
C ASP A 21 2.96 -30.00 -12.15
N PHE A 22 3.01 -29.18 -11.11
CA PHE A 22 2.12 -29.28 -9.95
C PHE A 22 0.72 -28.73 -10.24
N GLY A 23 0.50 -28.15 -11.42
CA GLY A 23 -0.72 -27.48 -11.80
C GLY A 23 -0.86 -26.10 -11.15
N GLN A 24 -2.05 -25.51 -11.30
CA GLN A 24 -2.43 -24.25 -10.68
C GLN A 24 -3.45 -24.50 -9.56
N LEU A 25 -3.46 -23.60 -8.58
CA LEU A 25 -4.42 -23.69 -7.47
C LEU A 25 -5.84 -23.55 -8.02
N ASN A 26 -6.70 -24.54 -7.76
CA ASN A 26 -8.11 -24.45 -8.13
C ASN A 26 -8.79 -23.33 -7.33
N PHE A 27 -9.62 -22.52 -7.99
CA PHE A 27 -10.43 -21.47 -7.37
C PHE A 27 -11.10 -21.91 -6.07
N LYS A 28 -11.73 -23.10 -6.04
CA LYS A 28 -12.39 -23.63 -4.84
C LYS A 28 -11.42 -23.82 -3.66
N VAL A 29 -10.20 -24.27 -3.95
CA VAL A 29 -9.17 -24.50 -2.94
C VAL A 29 -8.60 -23.17 -2.47
N GLU A 30 -8.39 -22.21 -3.38
CA GLU A 30 -7.97 -20.86 -3.05
C GLU A 30 -8.96 -20.17 -2.11
N SER A 31 -10.26 -20.18 -2.43
CA SER A 31 -11.30 -19.60 -1.58
C SER A 31 -11.32 -20.22 -0.17
N LEU A 32 -11.08 -21.54 -0.06
CA LEU A 32 -10.95 -22.19 1.26
C LEU A 32 -9.73 -21.70 2.04
N TYR A 33 -8.58 -21.51 1.38
CA TYR A 33 -7.39 -20.94 2.03
C TYR A 33 -7.63 -19.49 2.48
N ILE A 34 -8.25 -18.67 1.63
CA ILE A 34 -8.61 -17.28 1.97
C ILE A 34 -9.52 -17.28 3.20
N LYS A 35 -10.56 -18.12 3.20
CA LYS A 35 -11.50 -18.25 4.32
C LYS A 35 -10.83 -18.68 5.63
N GLN A 36 -9.86 -19.57 5.57
CA GLN A 36 -9.06 -19.97 6.73
C GLN A 36 -8.15 -18.83 7.21
N MET A 37 -7.58 -18.05 6.29
CA MET A 37 -6.76 -16.89 6.65
C MET A 37 -7.59 -15.82 7.36
N VAL A 38 -8.78 -15.48 6.85
CA VAL A 38 -9.68 -14.52 7.50
C VAL A 38 -10.08 -15.02 8.89
N TYR A 39 -10.47 -16.30 9.01
CA TYR A 39 -10.80 -16.91 10.29
C TYR A 39 -9.70 -16.75 11.32
N ARG A 40 -8.45 -17.01 10.92
CA ARG A 40 -7.29 -16.90 11.81
C ARG A 40 -7.11 -15.48 12.36
N TYR A 41 -7.34 -14.44 11.56
CA TYR A 41 -7.24 -13.05 12.05
C TYR A 41 -8.37 -12.71 13.04
N ILE A 42 -9.55 -13.31 12.87
CA ILE A 42 -10.65 -13.18 13.84
C ILE A 42 -10.32 -13.94 15.13
N GLU A 43 -9.86 -15.19 15.03
CA GLU A 43 -9.48 -16.03 16.17
C GLU A 43 -8.31 -15.44 16.99
N GLU A 44 -7.32 -14.84 16.31
CA GLU A 44 -6.20 -14.14 16.94
C GLU A 44 -6.58 -12.73 17.46
N HIS A 45 -7.85 -12.33 17.37
CA HIS A 45 -8.39 -11.04 17.82
C HIS A 45 -7.75 -9.81 17.13
N LEU A 46 -7.17 -10.02 15.93
CA LEU A 46 -6.64 -8.95 15.09
C LEU A 46 -7.75 -8.23 14.32
N LEU A 47 -8.88 -8.91 14.11
CA LEU A 47 -10.14 -8.40 13.57
C LEU A 47 -11.28 -8.78 14.51
N PRO A 48 -12.37 -8.00 14.57
CA PRO A 48 -13.51 -8.32 15.43
C PRO A 48 -14.29 -9.51 14.89
N ASP A 49 -14.89 -10.29 15.80
CA ASP A 49 -15.80 -11.40 15.47
C ASP A 49 -17.21 -10.87 15.19
N GLU A 50 -17.38 -10.23 14.05
CA GLU A 50 -18.68 -9.74 13.56
C GLU A 50 -19.37 -10.82 12.72
N PRO A 51 -20.71 -10.97 12.82
CA PRO A 51 -21.46 -11.89 11.98
C PRO A 51 -21.18 -11.66 10.50
N ASP A 52 -21.04 -12.75 9.74
CA ASP A 52 -20.79 -12.77 8.29
C ASP A 52 -19.46 -12.15 7.82
N LEU A 53 -18.63 -11.59 8.71
CA LEU A 53 -17.34 -10.98 8.33
C LEU A 53 -16.46 -11.98 7.57
N GLN A 54 -16.38 -13.21 8.09
CA GLN A 54 -15.56 -14.24 7.47
C GLN A 54 -16.00 -14.51 6.03
N GLU A 55 -17.29 -14.69 5.78
CA GLU A 55 -17.81 -14.98 4.44
C GLU A 55 -17.62 -13.77 3.52
N VAL A 56 -18.08 -12.59 3.94
CA VAL A 56 -18.04 -11.36 3.13
C VAL A 56 -16.60 -10.96 2.78
N ALA A 57 -15.70 -10.94 3.76
CA ALA A 57 -14.30 -10.61 3.50
C ALA A 57 -13.63 -11.66 2.61
N SER A 58 -13.93 -12.95 2.78
CA SER A 58 -13.35 -14.01 1.95
C SER A 58 -13.83 -13.91 0.50
N ASP A 59 -15.12 -13.64 0.29
CA ASP A 59 -15.70 -13.47 -1.04
C ASP A 59 -15.10 -12.24 -1.72
N ILE A 60 -15.02 -11.10 -1.04
CA ILE A 60 -14.39 -9.89 -1.57
C ILE A 60 -12.93 -10.15 -1.94
N LEU A 61 -12.15 -10.80 -1.07
CA LEU A 61 -10.74 -11.11 -1.33
C LEU A 61 -10.57 -12.10 -2.49
N ALA A 62 -11.43 -13.11 -2.60
CA ALA A 62 -11.41 -14.06 -3.71
C ALA A 62 -11.76 -13.37 -5.04
N THR A 63 -12.80 -12.53 -5.06
CA THR A 63 -13.17 -11.73 -6.23
C THR A 63 -12.06 -10.75 -6.61
N SER A 64 -11.41 -10.11 -5.63
CA SER A 64 -10.25 -9.24 -5.91
C SER A 64 -9.12 -10.03 -6.57
N GLN A 65 -8.79 -11.23 -6.09
CA GLN A 65 -7.77 -12.08 -6.69
C GLN A 65 -8.12 -12.48 -8.13
N GLU A 66 -9.38 -12.84 -8.38
CA GLU A 66 -9.88 -13.15 -9.72
C GLU A 66 -9.80 -11.94 -10.66
N PHE A 67 -10.31 -10.80 -10.23
CA PHE A 67 -10.26 -9.56 -11.00
C PHE A 67 -8.83 -9.17 -11.39
N MET A 68 -7.89 -9.29 -10.46
CA MET A 68 -6.49 -8.96 -10.71
C MET A 68 -5.88 -9.86 -11.78
N ARG A 69 -6.21 -11.17 -11.81
CA ARG A 69 -5.71 -12.12 -12.83
C ARG A 69 -6.18 -11.81 -14.25
N GLU A 70 -7.32 -11.15 -14.39
CA GLU A 70 -7.85 -10.71 -15.68
C GLU A 70 -7.18 -9.44 -16.20
N GLN A 71 -6.42 -8.72 -15.36
CA GLN A 71 -5.74 -7.50 -15.76
C GLN A 71 -4.49 -7.80 -16.60
N PRO A 72 -4.10 -6.88 -17.51
CA PRO A 72 -2.88 -7.03 -18.29
C PRO A 72 -1.62 -6.95 -17.42
N GLU A 73 -0.53 -7.53 -17.94
CA GLU A 73 0.86 -7.32 -17.48
C GLU A 73 1.12 -7.70 -16.00
N GLU A 74 1.80 -6.82 -15.27
CA GLU A 74 2.37 -6.97 -13.91
C GLU A 74 1.30 -7.12 -12.82
N CYS A 75 0.05 -6.71 -13.09
CA CYS A 75 -1.06 -6.78 -12.15
C CYS A 75 -1.70 -8.17 -12.06
N SER A 76 -1.54 -9.01 -13.09
CA SER A 76 -2.06 -10.37 -13.12
C SER A 76 -1.46 -11.32 -12.07
N PHE A 77 -0.28 -10.97 -11.56
CA PHE A 77 0.42 -11.78 -10.57
C PHE A 77 -0.07 -11.47 -9.17
N VAL A 78 -0.90 -12.37 -8.68
CA VAL A 78 -1.42 -12.36 -7.32
C VAL A 78 -1.27 -13.73 -6.66
N SER A 79 -1.19 -13.73 -5.34
CA SER A 79 -0.98 -14.91 -4.51
C SER A 79 -1.64 -14.75 -3.15
N LEU A 80 -1.66 -15.80 -2.33
CA LEU A 80 -2.11 -15.72 -0.94
C LEU A 80 -1.26 -14.75 -0.10
N ARG A 81 -0.07 -14.32 -0.56
CA ARG A 81 0.70 -13.26 0.09
C ARG A 81 0.01 -11.90 -0.02
N ASP A 82 -0.70 -11.64 -1.12
CA ASP A 82 -1.49 -10.41 -1.31
C ASP A 82 -2.69 -10.39 -0.36
N VAL A 83 -3.39 -11.53 -0.23
CA VAL A 83 -4.48 -11.72 0.73
C VAL A 83 -4.00 -11.46 2.16
N LYS A 84 -2.84 -12.03 2.55
CA LYS A 84 -2.24 -11.77 3.87
C LYS A 84 -1.98 -10.27 4.07
N ARG A 85 -1.40 -9.59 3.08
CA ARG A 85 -1.15 -8.15 3.13
C ARG A 85 -2.44 -7.35 3.34
N VAL A 86 -3.54 -7.72 2.69
CA VAL A 86 -4.84 -7.05 2.90
C VAL A 86 -5.31 -7.22 4.34
N LEU A 87 -5.18 -8.42 4.92
CA LEU A 87 -5.57 -8.67 6.31
C LEU A 87 -4.68 -7.93 7.31
N ASP A 88 -3.36 -7.88 7.07
CA ASP A 88 -2.41 -7.08 7.86
C ASP A 88 -2.79 -5.58 7.82
N VAL A 89 -3.07 -5.05 6.63
CA VAL A 89 -3.46 -3.64 6.44
C VAL A 89 -4.84 -3.35 7.05
N MET A 90 -5.80 -4.26 6.90
CA MET A 90 -7.15 -4.13 7.47
C MET A 90 -7.09 -4.10 8.99
N SER A 91 -6.34 -5.02 9.61
CA SER A 91 -6.15 -5.05 11.06
C SER A 91 -5.49 -3.76 11.56
N TRP A 92 -4.51 -3.24 10.82
CA TRP A 92 -3.88 -1.97 11.16
C TRP A 92 -4.86 -0.79 11.10
N PHE A 93 -5.63 -0.64 10.03
CA PHE A 93 -6.65 0.42 9.93
C PHE A 93 -7.71 0.30 11.03
N TYR A 94 -8.15 -0.92 11.34
CA TYR A 94 -9.10 -1.16 12.43
C TYR A 94 -8.52 -0.76 13.79
N GLY A 95 -7.22 -0.96 14.00
CA GLY A 95 -6.50 -0.48 15.18
C GLY A 95 -6.40 1.06 15.26
N GLN A 96 -6.39 1.76 14.13
CA GLN A 96 -6.32 3.23 14.06
C GLN A 96 -7.69 3.92 14.14
N ARG A 97 -8.80 3.18 14.22
CA ARG A 97 -10.17 3.69 14.10
C ARG A 97 -10.50 4.88 15.02
N GLU A 98 -10.01 4.90 16.26
CA GLU A 98 -10.38 5.92 17.25
C GLU A 98 -9.89 7.34 16.89
N LEU A 99 -8.78 7.43 16.15
CA LEU A 99 -8.22 8.69 15.69
C LEU A 99 -8.44 8.89 14.19
N LEU A 100 -8.02 7.93 13.37
CA LEU A 100 -8.04 8.10 11.92
C LEU A 100 -9.46 8.22 11.39
N PHE A 101 -10.42 7.40 11.85
CA PHE A 101 -11.78 7.46 11.33
C PHE A 101 -12.52 8.71 11.80
N ARG A 102 -12.27 9.16 13.03
CA ARG A 102 -12.74 10.46 13.50
C ARG A 102 -12.23 11.61 12.61
N LEU A 103 -10.93 11.65 12.30
CA LEU A 103 -10.38 12.66 11.39
C LEU A 103 -10.97 12.56 9.98
N MET A 104 -11.28 11.35 9.50
CA MET A 104 -11.98 11.15 8.23
C MET A 104 -13.41 11.69 8.29
N ASP A 105 -14.15 11.46 9.36
CA ASP A 105 -15.52 11.96 9.51
C ASP A 105 -15.53 13.50 9.61
N GLU A 106 -14.61 14.09 10.37
CA GLU A 106 -14.39 15.55 10.44
C GLU A 106 -14.07 16.15 9.06
N ARG A 107 -13.21 15.48 8.27
CA ARG A 107 -12.90 15.91 6.91
C ARG A 107 -14.11 15.80 5.98
N ALA A 108 -14.94 14.77 6.13
CA ALA A 108 -16.17 14.62 5.35
C ALA A 108 -17.14 15.79 5.58
N GLU A 109 -17.30 16.18 6.84
CA GLU A 109 -18.10 17.35 7.18
C GLU A 109 -17.52 18.65 6.60
N ALA A 110 -16.20 18.82 6.67
CA ALA A 110 -15.51 19.99 6.12
C ALA A 110 -15.74 20.12 4.60
N ASP A 111 -15.58 19.03 3.85
CA ASP A 111 -15.83 19.01 2.41
C ASP A 111 -17.27 19.43 2.05
N VAL A 112 -18.25 19.04 2.86
CA VAL A 112 -19.65 19.46 2.67
C VAL A 112 -19.85 20.92 3.02
N LYS A 113 -19.25 21.40 4.12
CA LYS A 113 -19.30 22.83 4.50
C LYS A 113 -18.70 23.71 3.40
N GLU A 114 -17.59 23.29 2.78
CA GLU A 114 -16.97 23.98 1.65
C GLU A 114 -17.83 23.93 0.38
N LYS A 115 -18.29 22.75 -0.03
CA LYS A 115 -19.13 22.58 -1.24
C LYS A 115 -20.45 23.35 -1.17
N PHE A 116 -21.01 23.52 0.02
CA PHE A 116 -22.26 24.23 0.25
C PHE A 116 -22.05 25.58 0.96
N ALA A 117 -20.85 26.16 0.86
CA ALA A 117 -20.58 27.50 1.37
C ALA A 117 -21.55 28.51 0.74
N GLY A 118 -22.44 29.07 1.57
CA GLY A 118 -23.51 29.99 1.13
C GLY A 118 -24.91 29.36 0.95
N ALA A 119 -25.08 28.06 1.18
CA ALA A 119 -26.39 27.43 1.26
C ALA A 119 -27.14 27.83 2.54
N LYS A 120 -28.48 27.76 2.52
CA LYS A 120 -29.31 27.97 3.73
C LYS A 120 -28.95 26.95 4.81
N GLN A 121 -28.93 27.38 6.07
CA GLN A 121 -28.52 26.57 7.24
C GLN A 121 -29.22 25.20 7.30
N GLY A 122 -30.54 25.13 7.05
CA GLY A 122 -31.27 23.86 7.04
C GLY A 122 -30.89 22.88 5.91
N LYS A 123 -30.37 23.36 4.77
CA LYS A 123 -29.86 22.49 3.69
C LYS A 123 -28.48 21.92 4.05
N LEU A 124 -27.66 22.70 4.75
CA LEU A 124 -26.36 22.27 5.25
C LEU A 124 -26.54 21.20 6.34
N GLU A 125 -27.41 21.46 7.31
CA GLU A 125 -27.73 20.53 8.40
C GLU A 125 -28.29 19.20 7.88
N TYR A 126 -29.21 19.24 6.91
CA TYR A 126 -29.69 18.04 6.23
C TYR A 126 -28.55 17.23 5.58
N LYS A 127 -27.60 17.91 4.91
CA LYS A 127 -26.48 17.24 4.25
C LYS A 127 -25.47 16.65 5.22
N VAL A 128 -25.17 17.32 6.32
CA VAL A 128 -24.32 16.77 7.40
C VAL A 128 -24.98 15.54 8.02
N ASN A 129 -26.27 15.61 8.37
CA ASN A 129 -27.00 14.45 8.91
C ASN A 129 -27.07 13.27 7.93
N THR A 130 -27.04 13.54 6.61
CA THR A 130 -26.98 12.46 5.60
C THR A 130 -25.63 11.73 5.66
N ILE A 131 -24.51 12.46 5.88
CA ILE A 131 -23.18 11.85 6.01
C ILE A 131 -23.14 10.93 7.23
N GLU A 132 -23.63 11.38 8.38
CA GLU A 132 -23.69 10.57 9.61
C GLU A 132 -24.48 9.27 9.43
N GLN A 133 -25.51 9.28 8.58
CA GLN A 133 -26.28 8.08 8.24
C GLN A 133 -25.58 7.18 7.21
N GLU A 134 -24.70 7.75 6.39
CA GLU A 134 -23.91 7.04 5.38
C GLU A 134 -22.51 6.65 5.89
N THR A 135 -22.14 6.95 7.14
CA THR A 135 -20.84 6.54 7.70
C THR A 135 -20.75 5.03 7.75
N LEU A 136 -19.69 4.51 7.16
CA LEU A 136 -19.39 3.08 7.22
C LEU A 136 -19.06 2.66 8.65
N ASN A 137 -19.47 1.45 9.01
CA ASN A 137 -18.96 0.85 10.23
C ASN A 137 -17.41 0.69 10.13
N HIS A 138 -16.75 0.62 11.28
CA HIS A 138 -15.29 0.60 11.36
C HIS A 138 -14.65 -0.59 10.62
N VAL A 139 -15.32 -1.74 10.59
CA VAL A 139 -14.81 -2.96 9.93
C VAL A 139 -14.87 -2.80 8.42
N THR A 140 -16.02 -2.37 7.88
CA THR A 140 -16.22 -2.09 6.45
C THR A 140 -15.23 -1.03 5.97
N ARG A 141 -15.09 0.07 6.71
CA ARG A 141 -14.13 1.14 6.39
C ARG A 141 -12.69 0.59 6.35
N SER A 142 -12.30 -0.21 7.33
CA SER A 142 -10.97 -0.84 7.37
C SER A 142 -10.73 -1.76 6.16
N LEU A 143 -11.72 -2.55 5.76
CA LEU A 143 -11.64 -3.41 4.58
C LEU A 143 -11.52 -2.58 3.29
N VAL A 144 -12.35 -1.56 3.13
CA VAL A 144 -12.30 -0.64 1.96
C VAL A 144 -10.92 -0.01 1.81
N LEU A 145 -10.35 0.52 2.90
CA LEU A 145 -9.02 1.13 2.89
C LEU A 145 -7.91 0.10 2.60
N ALA A 146 -8.01 -1.11 3.15
CA ALA A 146 -7.06 -2.18 2.88
C ALA A 146 -7.06 -2.64 1.42
N LEU A 147 -8.24 -2.75 0.80
CA LEU A 147 -8.38 -2.98 -0.64
C LEU A 147 -7.81 -1.82 -1.46
N GLY A 148 -8.00 -0.59 -0.96
CA GLY A 148 -7.37 0.64 -1.47
C GLY A 148 -5.86 0.50 -1.62
N VAL A 149 -5.20 0.11 -0.54
CA VAL A 149 -3.74 -0.04 -0.45
C VAL A 149 -3.23 -1.23 -1.27
N CYS A 150 -3.88 -2.40 -1.17
CA CYS A 150 -3.30 -3.64 -1.67
C CYS A 150 -3.65 -3.97 -3.14
N TYR A 151 -4.83 -3.57 -3.62
CA TYR A 151 -5.30 -3.90 -4.96
C TYR A 151 -5.56 -2.65 -5.80
N HIS A 152 -6.36 -1.71 -5.29
CA HIS A 152 -6.79 -0.52 -6.05
C HIS A 152 -5.61 0.36 -6.48
N ALA A 153 -4.64 0.60 -5.59
CA ALA A 153 -3.44 1.38 -5.90
C ALA A 153 -2.57 0.76 -7.02
N ARG A 154 -2.65 -0.57 -7.22
CA ARG A 154 -1.91 -1.29 -8.29
C ARG A 154 -2.52 -1.07 -9.67
N LEU A 155 -3.81 -0.73 -9.73
CA LEU A 155 -4.57 -0.68 -10.97
C LEU A 155 -4.47 0.67 -11.67
N GLN A 156 -4.39 0.62 -13.00
CA GLN A 156 -4.56 1.81 -13.86
C GLN A 156 -6.05 2.18 -14.01
N ASN A 157 -6.90 1.19 -14.37
CA ASN A 157 -8.35 1.38 -14.36
C ASN A 157 -8.93 0.94 -13.01
N ARG A 158 -9.20 1.91 -12.15
CA ARG A 158 -9.70 1.68 -10.80
C ARG A 158 -11.22 1.63 -10.72
N VAL A 159 -11.94 2.08 -11.74
CA VAL A 159 -13.42 2.17 -11.72
C VAL A 159 -14.02 0.78 -11.80
N GLY A 160 -13.63 0.00 -12.82
CA GLY A 160 -14.16 -1.36 -13.01
C GLY A 160 -13.90 -2.27 -11.81
N TYR A 161 -12.74 -2.13 -11.15
CA TYR A 161 -12.47 -2.85 -9.91
C TYR A 161 -13.51 -2.52 -8.83
N ARG A 162 -13.71 -1.22 -8.55
CA ARG A 162 -14.66 -0.77 -7.51
C ARG A 162 -16.09 -1.23 -7.81
N GLU A 163 -16.53 -1.16 -9.07
CA GLU A 163 -17.85 -1.62 -9.49
C GLU A 163 -18.05 -3.10 -9.18
N VAL A 164 -17.07 -3.95 -9.52
CA VAL A 164 -17.10 -5.39 -9.26
C VAL A 164 -17.12 -5.67 -7.76
N ILE A 165 -16.17 -5.12 -7.00
CA ILE A 165 -16.06 -5.44 -5.57
C ILE A 165 -17.20 -4.88 -4.73
N ALA A 166 -17.79 -3.72 -5.11
CA ALA A 166 -18.89 -3.11 -4.38
C ALA A 166 -20.11 -4.04 -4.27
N GLY A 167 -20.35 -4.88 -5.28
CA GLY A 167 -21.45 -5.85 -5.29
C GLY A 167 -21.35 -6.95 -4.24
N HIS A 168 -20.15 -7.19 -3.68
CA HIS A 168 -19.91 -8.21 -2.65
C HIS A 168 -20.06 -7.68 -1.21
N PHE A 169 -20.15 -6.36 -1.03
CA PHE A 169 -20.43 -5.76 0.27
C PHE A 169 -21.93 -5.88 0.60
N THR A 170 -22.27 -6.88 1.40
CA THR A 170 -23.66 -7.26 1.71
C THR A 170 -23.94 -7.21 3.21
N GLY A 171 -25.23 -7.25 3.58
CA GLY A 171 -25.67 -7.29 4.97
C GLY A 171 -25.17 -6.07 5.77
N HIS A 172 -24.58 -6.33 6.94
CA HIS A 172 -24.03 -5.30 7.83
C HIS A 172 -22.80 -4.57 7.25
N PHE A 173 -22.20 -5.10 6.18
CA PHE A 173 -21.06 -4.50 5.49
C PHE A 173 -21.46 -3.68 4.26
N HIS A 174 -22.75 -3.44 4.03
CA HIS A 174 -23.24 -2.73 2.86
C HIS A 174 -22.56 -1.37 2.67
N LEU A 175 -22.25 -1.05 1.42
CA LEU A 175 -21.72 0.24 1.01
C LEU A 175 -22.88 1.13 0.51
N PRO A 176 -23.22 2.22 1.23
CA PRO A 176 -24.09 3.25 0.69
C PRO A 176 -23.53 3.70 -0.66
N ASN A 177 -24.35 3.95 -1.68
CA ASN A 177 -23.88 4.43 -3.00
C ASN A 177 -22.83 3.55 -3.72
N GLY A 178 -22.60 2.30 -3.28
CA GLY A 178 -21.78 1.30 -3.99
C GLY A 178 -20.32 1.71 -4.20
N ASP A 179 -19.86 1.62 -5.45
CA ASP A 179 -18.46 1.85 -5.87
C ASP A 179 -17.96 3.27 -5.56
N ARG A 180 -18.88 4.24 -5.55
CA ARG A 180 -18.60 5.64 -5.23
C ARG A 180 -18.10 5.80 -3.80
N THR A 181 -18.65 5.05 -2.85
CA THR A 181 -18.22 5.12 -1.46
C THR A 181 -16.81 4.56 -1.29
N ILE A 182 -16.44 3.52 -2.03
CA ILE A 182 -15.05 3.02 -2.04
C ILE A 182 -14.10 4.13 -2.50
N TYR A 183 -14.45 4.84 -3.58
CA TYR A 183 -13.65 5.96 -4.07
C TYR A 183 -13.55 7.10 -3.04
N GLU A 184 -14.67 7.51 -2.47
CA GLU A 184 -14.73 8.64 -1.54
C GLU A 184 -13.98 8.34 -0.23
N GLU A 185 -14.11 7.13 0.32
CA GLU A 185 -13.41 6.73 1.56
C GLU A 185 -11.89 6.66 1.37
N ILE A 186 -11.40 6.06 0.27
CA ILE A 186 -9.96 6.03 -0.04
C ILE A 186 -9.41 7.44 -0.19
N ASN A 187 -10.06 8.28 -1.00
CA ASN A 187 -9.61 9.66 -1.21
C ASN A 187 -9.65 10.47 0.08
N ARG A 188 -10.67 10.28 0.92
CA ARG A 188 -10.77 11.01 2.18
C ARG A 188 -9.67 10.61 3.15
N CYS A 189 -9.35 9.32 3.22
CA CYS A 189 -8.23 8.84 4.03
C CYS A 189 -6.92 9.47 3.56
N GLU A 190 -6.65 9.39 2.26
CA GLU A 190 -5.48 10.03 1.65
C GLU A 190 -5.41 11.55 1.93
N ASP A 191 -6.55 12.26 1.90
CA ASP A 191 -6.64 13.69 2.19
C ASP A 191 -6.32 13.98 3.66
N VAL A 192 -6.81 13.16 4.59
CA VAL A 192 -6.49 13.27 6.01
C VAL A 192 -4.99 13.14 6.24
N PHE A 193 -4.31 12.18 5.59
CA PHE A 193 -2.85 12.09 5.69
C PHE A 193 -2.16 13.34 5.14
N LEU A 194 -2.60 13.86 3.98
CA LEU A 194 -2.01 15.04 3.35
C LEU A 194 -2.25 16.33 4.16
N ASP A 195 -3.39 16.48 4.81
CA ASP A 195 -3.68 17.64 5.66
C ASP A 195 -2.87 17.63 6.96
N ASN A 196 -2.54 16.45 7.44
CA ASN A 196 -1.78 16.27 8.68
C ASN A 196 -0.26 16.32 8.47
N VAL A 197 0.23 16.42 7.22
CA VAL A 197 1.65 16.73 6.94
C VAL A 197 1.87 18.24 6.92
N HIS A 198 3.02 18.68 7.42
CA HIS A 198 3.37 20.09 7.37
C HIS A 198 4.00 20.42 6.01
N LEU A 199 3.26 21.16 5.18
CA LEU A 199 3.83 21.81 4.00
C LEU A 199 4.12 23.26 4.36
N GLU A 200 5.33 23.74 4.08
CA GLU A 200 5.70 25.12 4.39
C GLU A 200 4.75 26.10 3.65
N PRO A 201 4.19 27.11 4.34
CA PRO A 201 3.12 27.98 3.79
C PRO A 201 3.47 28.73 2.49
N ASN A 202 4.76 28.86 2.17
CA ASN A 202 5.27 29.58 1.00
C ASN A 202 5.81 28.66 -0.09
N THR A 203 5.55 27.35 -0.02
CA THR A 203 5.97 26.41 -1.05
C THR A 203 4.87 26.25 -2.09
N ASN A 204 5.20 26.50 -3.36
CA ASN A 204 4.33 26.25 -4.51
C ASN A 204 4.24 24.73 -4.81
N ILE A 205 3.85 23.92 -3.81
CA ILE A 205 3.65 22.48 -3.95
C ILE A 205 2.22 22.22 -4.39
N ALA A 206 2.08 21.68 -5.60
CA ALA A 206 0.79 21.20 -6.09
C ALA A 206 0.33 19.98 -5.27
N ARG A 207 -0.81 20.12 -4.57
CA ARG A 207 -1.50 19.03 -3.87
C ARG A 207 -2.28 18.16 -4.86
N ASN A 208 -1.57 17.53 -5.79
CA ASN A 208 -2.19 16.67 -6.79
C ASN A 208 -2.40 15.24 -6.28
N GLN A 209 -3.20 14.47 -7.02
CA GLN A 209 -3.51 13.08 -6.67
C GLN A 209 -2.25 12.22 -6.59
N ALA A 210 -1.22 12.50 -7.40
CA ALA A 210 0.07 11.80 -7.37
C ALA A 210 0.81 11.95 -6.04
N LEU A 211 0.93 13.19 -5.56
CA LEU A 211 1.59 13.45 -4.29
C LEU A 211 0.81 12.80 -3.14
N LYS A 212 -0.50 12.96 -3.14
CA LYS A 212 -1.43 12.45 -2.15
C LYS A 212 -1.35 10.93 -2.00
N GLU A 213 -1.48 10.19 -3.09
CA GLU A 213 -1.38 8.72 -3.08
C GLU A 213 0.03 8.25 -2.68
N ASN A 214 1.09 8.88 -3.19
CA ASN A 214 2.46 8.49 -2.83
C ASN A 214 2.71 8.64 -1.32
N ILE A 215 2.24 9.75 -0.71
CA ILE A 215 2.35 9.98 0.74
C ILE A 215 1.58 8.91 1.51
N PHE A 216 0.31 8.70 1.15
CA PHE A 216 -0.54 7.68 1.76
C PHE A 216 0.09 6.29 1.73
N MET A 217 0.51 5.85 0.54
CA MET A 217 1.10 4.53 0.34
C MET A 217 2.42 4.38 1.10
N MET A 218 3.29 5.39 1.09
CA MET A 218 4.55 5.37 1.86
C MET A 218 4.29 5.22 3.35
N ILE A 219 3.36 6.00 3.93
CA ILE A 219 3.08 5.97 5.37
C ILE A 219 2.58 4.59 5.80
N VAL A 220 1.55 4.07 5.12
CA VAL A 220 0.97 2.76 5.46
C VAL A 220 2.00 1.63 5.31
N CYS A 221 2.77 1.65 4.21
CA CYS A 221 3.78 0.62 3.96
C CYS A 221 4.96 0.69 4.94
N ILE A 222 5.38 1.88 5.36
CA ILE A 222 6.40 2.05 6.41
C ILE A 222 5.89 1.51 7.75
N GLU A 223 4.66 1.88 8.13
CA GLU A 223 4.04 1.42 9.38
C GLU A 223 3.98 -0.11 9.45
N LEU A 224 3.63 -0.76 8.34
CA LEU A 224 3.47 -2.21 8.30
C LEU A 224 4.74 -2.97 7.87
N ARG A 225 5.83 -2.26 7.55
CA ARG A 225 7.05 -2.83 6.93
C ARG A 225 6.71 -3.67 5.68
N ILE A 226 5.72 -3.23 4.91
CA ILE A 226 5.38 -3.83 3.62
C ILE A 226 6.29 -3.17 2.57
N PRO A 227 7.06 -3.94 1.79
CA PRO A 227 7.88 -3.36 0.74
C PRO A 227 7.02 -2.59 -0.26
N LEU A 228 7.37 -1.34 -0.55
CA LEU A 228 6.65 -0.49 -1.50
C LEU A 228 7.54 -0.20 -2.72
N PHE A 229 6.99 -0.38 -3.92
CA PHE A 229 7.62 0.01 -5.17
C PHE A 229 6.79 1.11 -5.84
N LEU A 230 7.37 2.31 -5.95
CA LEU A 230 6.77 3.44 -6.65
C LEU A 230 7.40 3.58 -8.03
N VAL A 231 6.62 3.25 -9.06
CA VAL A 231 7.03 3.33 -10.46
C VAL A 231 6.21 4.39 -11.18
N GLY A 232 6.88 5.35 -11.80
CA GLY A 232 6.19 6.39 -12.57
C GLY A 232 7.17 7.28 -13.29
N LYS A 233 6.71 8.08 -14.25
CA LYS A 233 7.59 8.99 -15.00
C LYS A 233 8.30 10.01 -14.09
N PRO A 234 9.43 10.59 -14.52
CA PRO A 234 10.03 11.75 -13.85
C PRO A 234 8.97 12.85 -13.64
N GLY A 235 9.01 13.51 -12.49
CA GLY A 235 8.02 14.54 -12.13
C GLY A 235 6.72 14.01 -11.52
N SER A 236 6.57 12.70 -11.29
CA SER A 236 5.37 12.12 -10.64
C SER A 236 5.36 12.22 -9.10
N SER A 237 5.94 13.29 -8.54
CA SER A 237 5.98 13.61 -7.10
C SER A 237 6.56 12.56 -6.13
N LYS A 238 7.25 11.52 -6.61
CA LYS A 238 7.77 10.40 -5.78
C LYS A 238 8.82 10.85 -4.76
N SER A 239 9.86 11.53 -5.23
CA SER A 239 10.96 12.01 -4.37
C SER A 239 10.51 13.14 -3.43
N LEU A 240 9.52 13.94 -3.85
CA LEU A 240 8.90 14.95 -3.00
C LEU A 240 8.10 14.30 -1.86
N ALA A 241 7.28 13.28 -2.16
CA ALA A 241 6.57 12.50 -1.16
C ALA A 241 7.53 11.89 -0.13
N LYS A 242 8.66 11.34 -0.58
CA LYS A 242 9.72 10.82 0.32
C LYS A 242 10.15 11.87 1.35
N THR A 243 10.47 13.08 0.92
CA THR A 243 10.91 14.17 1.81
C THR A 243 9.83 14.55 2.80
N ILE A 244 8.58 14.67 2.33
CA ILE A 244 7.43 15.04 3.19
C ILE A 244 7.17 13.96 4.23
N VAL A 245 7.17 12.67 3.85
CA VAL A 245 6.93 11.56 4.79
C VAL A 245 8.05 11.48 5.83
N ALA A 246 9.31 11.70 5.42
CA ALA A 246 10.44 11.75 6.35
C ALA A 246 10.35 12.90 7.36
N ASP A 247 9.81 14.06 6.98
CA ASP A 247 9.55 15.17 7.90
C ASP A 247 8.33 14.93 8.80
N ALA A 248 7.29 14.28 8.27
CA ALA A 248 6.05 14.05 9.00
C ALA A 248 6.15 12.93 10.05
N MET A 249 6.76 11.80 9.71
CA MET A 249 6.83 10.61 10.57
C MET A 249 7.94 10.71 11.63
N GLN A 250 7.85 11.71 12.51
CA GLN A 250 8.81 11.92 13.61
C GLN A 250 8.38 11.27 14.94
N GLY A 251 7.37 10.40 14.91
CA GLY A 251 6.78 9.79 16.11
C GLY A 251 6.29 10.85 17.08
N SER A 252 6.60 10.71 18.37
CA SER A 252 6.16 11.65 19.42
C SER A 252 6.58 13.12 19.20
N ARG A 253 7.54 13.39 18.32
CA ARG A 253 8.00 14.75 17.96
C ARG A 253 7.27 15.33 16.74
N ALA A 254 6.40 14.55 16.10
CA ALA A 254 5.62 15.00 14.95
C ALA A 254 4.68 16.14 15.35
N ARG A 255 4.32 16.98 14.36
CA ARG A 255 3.54 18.19 14.60
C ARG A 255 2.04 17.93 14.76
N SER A 256 1.51 16.93 14.07
CA SER A 256 0.09 16.56 14.13
C SER A 256 -0.13 15.36 15.05
N GLU A 257 -1.29 15.32 15.68
CA GLU A 257 -1.72 14.22 16.54
C GLU A 257 -1.70 12.87 15.80
N LEU A 258 -2.04 12.87 14.50
CA LEU A 258 -2.00 11.67 13.67
C LEU A 258 -0.60 11.05 13.63
N PHE A 259 0.42 11.82 13.26
CA PHE A 259 1.79 11.31 13.15
C PHE A 259 2.47 11.10 14.50
N GLN A 260 1.98 11.71 15.58
CA GLN A 260 2.43 11.41 16.94
C GLN A 260 2.11 9.98 17.39
N ASN A 261 1.03 9.40 16.85
CA ASN A 261 0.61 8.02 17.13
C ASN A 261 1.23 6.98 16.18
N PHE A 262 2.01 7.43 15.19
CA PHE A 262 2.76 6.56 14.29
C PHE A 262 4.22 6.44 14.73
N LYS A 263 4.94 5.53 14.08
CA LYS A 263 6.36 5.31 14.31
C LYS A 263 7.18 6.51 13.86
N GLU A 264 8.27 6.73 14.57
CA GLU A 264 9.38 7.53 14.04
C GLU A 264 10.07 6.75 12.92
N ALA A 265 9.98 7.28 11.70
CA ALA A 265 10.58 6.69 10.51
C ALA A 265 11.93 7.35 10.20
N PHE A 266 13.00 6.58 10.23
CA PHE A 266 14.34 7.03 9.84
C PHE A 266 14.73 6.44 8.49
N MET A 267 14.79 7.28 7.45
CA MET A 267 15.07 6.83 6.09
C MET A 267 16.55 6.93 5.76
N ILE A 268 17.12 5.87 5.19
CA ILE A 268 18.45 5.89 4.57
C ILE A 268 18.27 5.62 3.08
N SER A 269 18.69 6.56 2.24
CA SER A 269 18.61 6.44 0.79
C SER A 269 19.91 5.91 0.19
N PHE A 270 19.79 4.97 -0.74
CA PHE A 270 20.86 4.50 -1.61
C PHE A 270 20.46 4.77 -3.07
N GLN A 271 21.30 5.53 -3.77
CA GLN A 271 21.09 5.86 -5.17
C GLN A 271 21.59 4.72 -6.06
N CYS A 272 20.67 4.02 -6.72
CA CYS A 272 20.98 2.98 -7.67
C CYS A 272 21.51 3.55 -8.99
N SER A 273 22.38 2.77 -9.62
CA SER A 273 23.02 3.05 -10.91
C SER A 273 23.35 1.72 -11.61
N PRO A 274 23.70 1.73 -12.91
CA PRO A 274 24.12 0.52 -13.62
C PRO A 274 25.41 -0.12 -13.07
N LEU A 275 26.15 0.56 -12.19
CA LEU A 275 27.36 0.07 -11.53
C LEU A 275 27.12 -0.33 -10.07
N SER A 276 25.87 -0.24 -9.59
CA SER A 276 25.53 -0.63 -8.21
C SER A 276 25.86 -2.10 -7.97
N THR A 277 26.40 -2.39 -6.79
CA THR A 277 26.79 -3.73 -6.36
C THR A 277 25.87 -4.27 -5.27
N PRO A 278 25.76 -5.61 -5.12
CA PRO A 278 24.97 -6.23 -4.06
C PRO A 278 25.40 -5.79 -2.65
N GLU A 279 26.71 -5.61 -2.42
CA GLU A 279 27.29 -5.25 -1.12
C GLU A 279 26.84 -3.86 -0.67
N GLY A 280 26.69 -2.92 -1.61
CA GLY A 280 26.17 -1.58 -1.30
C GLY A 280 24.75 -1.62 -0.74
N ILE A 281 23.86 -2.38 -1.40
CA ILE A 281 22.47 -2.56 -0.95
C ILE A 281 22.45 -3.28 0.41
N MET A 282 23.19 -4.38 0.55
CA MET A 282 23.26 -5.13 1.81
C MET A 282 23.78 -4.26 2.95
N GLY A 283 24.81 -3.43 2.71
CA GLY A 283 25.34 -2.51 3.70
C GLY A 283 24.30 -1.49 4.18
N THR A 284 23.44 -0.99 3.29
CA THR A 284 22.33 -0.10 3.67
C THR A 284 21.30 -0.81 4.55
N PHE A 285 20.92 -2.04 4.21
CA PHE A 285 20.01 -2.83 5.05
C PHE A 285 20.60 -3.13 6.43
N GLN A 286 21.87 -3.50 6.49
CA GLN A 286 22.60 -3.73 7.74
C GLN A 286 22.67 -2.47 8.61
N GLN A 287 22.89 -1.30 7.99
CA GLN A 287 22.88 -0.03 8.71
C GLN A 287 21.48 0.25 9.30
N CYS A 288 20.41 0.05 8.53
CA CYS A 288 19.04 0.23 9.01
C CYS A 288 18.69 -0.74 10.14
N SER A 289 19.03 -2.03 10.02
CA SER A 289 18.73 -3.01 11.07
C SER A 289 19.50 -2.70 12.36
N GLN A 290 20.75 -2.26 12.26
CA GLN A 290 21.54 -1.86 13.42
C GLN A 290 20.94 -0.64 14.14
N LEU A 291 20.31 0.29 13.41
CA LEU A 291 19.59 1.42 14.01
C LEU A 291 18.31 0.98 14.75
N GLN A 292 17.73 -0.17 14.40
CA GLN A 292 16.53 -0.73 15.03
C GLN A 292 16.82 -1.60 16.25
N LYS A 293 18.03 -2.19 16.34
CA LYS A 293 18.38 -3.25 17.29
C LYS A 293 18.02 -2.95 18.75
N ASP A 294 18.30 -1.73 19.20
CA ASP A 294 18.09 -1.31 20.61
C ASP A 294 16.87 -0.40 20.78
N LYS A 295 15.93 -0.40 19.81
CA LYS A 295 14.74 0.46 19.81
C LYS A 295 13.45 -0.33 19.90
N ASP A 296 12.41 0.34 20.39
CA ASP A 296 11.04 -0.19 20.39
C ASP A 296 10.49 -0.21 18.95
N LEU A 297 10.38 -1.41 18.38
CA LEU A 297 9.94 -1.63 16.99
C LEU A 297 8.46 -1.25 16.74
N SER A 298 7.69 -1.04 17.81
CA SER A 298 6.32 -0.51 17.75
C SER A 298 6.28 1.01 17.58
N LYS A 299 7.35 1.71 17.96
CA LYS A 299 7.46 3.19 17.92
C LYS A 299 8.54 3.71 16.97
N TYR A 300 9.43 2.85 16.50
CA TYR A 300 10.52 3.22 15.62
C TYR A 300 10.65 2.26 14.44
N VAL A 301 10.95 2.82 13.27
CA VAL A 301 11.22 2.07 12.05
C VAL A 301 12.38 2.70 11.27
N ALA A 302 13.38 1.90 10.91
CA ALA A 302 14.37 2.30 9.92
C ALA A 302 13.89 1.84 8.55
N THR A 303 14.03 2.70 7.56
CA THR A 303 13.52 2.49 6.20
C THR A 303 14.66 2.61 5.20
N VAL A 304 14.88 1.56 4.42
CA VAL A 304 15.77 1.61 3.25
C VAL A 304 15.00 2.21 2.08
N VAL A 305 15.57 3.22 1.44
CA VAL A 305 15.04 3.78 0.20
C VAL A 305 16.04 3.52 -0.92
N LEU A 306 15.63 2.78 -1.95
CA LEU A 306 16.42 2.64 -3.17
C LEU A 306 15.89 3.59 -4.25
N ASP A 307 16.63 4.67 -4.48
CA ASP A 307 16.30 5.65 -5.53
C ASP A 307 16.84 5.16 -6.89
N GLU A 308 16.03 5.27 -7.95
CA GLU A 308 16.34 4.77 -9.30
C GLU A 308 16.63 3.27 -9.37
N VAL A 309 15.89 2.46 -8.61
CA VAL A 309 16.11 1.01 -8.51
C VAL A 309 16.05 0.29 -9.88
N GLY A 310 15.30 0.83 -10.85
CA GLY A 310 15.26 0.33 -12.23
C GLY A 310 16.62 0.30 -12.93
N LEU A 311 17.54 1.21 -12.60
CA LEU A 311 18.88 1.25 -13.20
C LEU A 311 19.77 0.08 -12.75
N ALA A 312 19.52 -0.45 -11.55
CA ALA A 312 20.28 -1.55 -10.98
C ALA A 312 19.88 -2.92 -11.58
N GLU A 313 18.77 -2.99 -12.31
CA GLU A 313 18.33 -4.21 -13.01
C GLU A 313 19.24 -4.56 -14.18
N ASP A 314 19.80 -3.56 -14.86
CA ASP A 314 20.73 -3.73 -15.99
C ASP A 314 22.21 -3.91 -15.53
N SER A 315 22.47 -3.91 -14.21
CA SER A 315 23.83 -4.06 -13.66
C SER A 315 24.35 -5.49 -13.86
N PRO A 316 25.60 -5.68 -14.32
CA PRO A 316 26.19 -7.01 -14.51
C PRO A 316 26.41 -7.75 -13.19
N SER A 317 26.47 -7.03 -12.07
CA SER A 317 26.63 -7.63 -10.74
C SER A 317 25.32 -8.16 -10.14
N MET A 318 24.18 -7.98 -10.83
CA MET A 318 22.85 -8.43 -10.40
C MET A 318 22.51 -8.05 -8.94
N PRO A 319 22.64 -6.78 -8.56
CA PRO A 319 22.50 -6.32 -7.17
C PRO A 319 21.11 -6.59 -6.59
N LEU A 320 20.07 -6.57 -7.42
CA LEU A 320 18.69 -6.77 -6.98
C LEU A 320 18.36 -8.22 -6.62
N LYS A 321 19.26 -9.18 -6.88
CA LYS A 321 19.07 -10.59 -6.46
C LYS A 321 19.09 -10.74 -4.94
N THR A 322 19.83 -9.88 -4.24
CA THR A 322 19.90 -9.91 -2.76
C THR A 322 18.65 -9.35 -2.10
N LEU A 323 17.78 -8.65 -2.83
CA LEU A 323 16.56 -8.07 -2.26
C LEU A 323 15.56 -9.13 -1.78
N HIS A 324 15.48 -10.30 -2.41
CA HIS A 324 14.47 -11.30 -2.07
C HIS A 324 14.48 -11.69 -0.58
N PRO A 325 15.61 -12.20 -0.03
CA PRO A 325 15.67 -12.55 1.38
C PRO A 325 15.63 -11.31 2.30
N LEU A 326 16.17 -10.18 1.86
CA LEU A 326 16.14 -8.92 2.62
C LEU A 326 14.73 -8.36 2.81
N LEU A 327 13.83 -8.52 1.83
CA LEU A 327 12.45 -8.07 1.91
C LEU A 327 11.54 -9.04 2.66
N GLU A 328 11.82 -10.35 2.63
CA GLU A 328 11.04 -11.35 3.36
C GLU A 328 11.43 -11.39 4.85
N ASP A 329 12.72 -11.63 5.13
CA ASP A 329 13.23 -11.98 6.46
C ASP A 329 14.21 -10.93 7.04
N GLY A 330 14.71 -10.01 6.21
CA GLY A 330 15.64 -8.96 6.65
C GLY A 330 17.11 -9.41 6.75
N CYS A 331 17.40 -10.68 6.48
CA CYS A 331 18.75 -11.25 6.48
C CYS A 331 18.98 -12.15 5.27
N VAL A 332 20.24 -12.41 4.94
CA VAL A 332 20.65 -13.33 3.86
C VAL A 332 21.18 -14.61 4.50
N GLY A 333 20.69 -15.77 4.06
CA GLY A 333 21.15 -17.10 4.53
C GLY A 333 20.32 -17.67 5.69
N ASP A 334 20.82 -18.73 6.32
CA ASP A 334 20.14 -19.49 7.38
C ASP A 334 20.28 -18.85 8.79
N GLU A 335 20.41 -17.52 8.87
CA GLU A 335 20.43 -16.84 10.17
C GLU A 335 19.01 -16.76 10.75
N ASP A 336 18.89 -16.97 12.07
CA ASP A 336 17.62 -16.71 12.77
C ASP A 336 17.22 -15.24 12.54
N ALA A 337 16.04 -15.06 11.96
CA ALA A 337 15.50 -13.77 11.58
C ALA A 337 15.02 -13.01 12.84
N GLU A 338 15.95 -12.31 13.50
CA GLU A 338 15.62 -11.45 14.63
C GLU A 338 14.68 -10.31 14.17
N PRO A 339 13.65 -9.93 14.95
CA PRO A 339 12.62 -8.98 14.50
C PRO A 339 13.16 -7.62 14.00
N TYR A 340 14.28 -7.14 14.56
CA TYR A 340 14.89 -5.86 14.18
C TYR A 340 15.63 -5.91 12.84
N LYS A 341 15.87 -7.10 12.27
CA LYS A 341 16.47 -7.23 10.93
C LYS A 341 15.47 -6.85 9.84
N LYS A 342 14.16 -6.94 10.13
CA LYS A 342 13.10 -6.53 9.21
C LYS A 342 12.89 -5.00 9.22
N VAL A 343 13.58 -4.36 8.29
CA VAL A 343 13.47 -2.92 8.01
C VAL A 343 12.28 -2.62 7.09
N ALA A 344 11.79 -1.39 7.08
CA ALA A 344 10.85 -0.95 6.05
C ALA A 344 11.62 -0.69 4.73
N PHE A 345 10.93 -0.77 3.60
CA PHE A 345 11.55 -0.62 2.28
C PHE A 345 10.69 0.18 1.31
N ILE A 346 11.32 1.13 0.61
CA ILE A 346 10.73 1.87 -0.51
C ILE A 346 11.69 1.82 -1.71
N GLY A 347 11.23 1.26 -2.83
CA GLY A 347 11.92 1.31 -4.11
C GLY A 347 11.29 2.37 -5.01
N ILE A 348 12.04 3.40 -5.39
CA ILE A 348 11.58 4.45 -6.31
C ILE A 348 12.23 4.21 -7.68
N SER A 349 11.42 4.16 -8.74
CA SER A 349 11.91 3.95 -10.09
C SER A 349 11.13 4.76 -11.13
N ASN A 350 11.81 5.08 -12.23
CA ASN A 350 11.15 5.57 -13.44
C ASN A 350 10.71 4.44 -14.39
N TRP A 351 11.26 3.24 -14.21
CA TRP A 351 11.01 2.08 -15.05
C TRP A 351 10.47 0.92 -14.23
N ALA A 352 9.57 0.13 -14.80
CA ALA A 352 9.06 -1.08 -14.16
C ALA A 352 10.20 -2.08 -13.91
N LEU A 353 10.13 -2.77 -12.77
CA LEU A 353 11.05 -3.84 -12.40
C LEU A 353 10.48 -5.19 -12.84
N ASP A 354 11.26 -6.24 -12.61
CA ASP A 354 10.80 -7.61 -12.77
C ASP A 354 9.65 -7.95 -11.78
N PRO A 355 8.49 -8.48 -12.23
CA PRO A 355 7.38 -8.89 -11.37
C PRO A 355 7.82 -9.83 -10.24
N ALA A 356 8.80 -10.71 -10.50
CA ALA A 356 9.33 -11.62 -9.49
C ALA A 356 9.87 -10.88 -8.25
N LYS A 357 10.39 -9.66 -8.42
CA LYS A 357 10.91 -8.83 -7.32
C LYS A 357 9.78 -8.03 -6.66
N MET A 358 8.84 -7.52 -7.47
CA MET A 358 7.75 -6.66 -7.02
C MET A 358 6.64 -7.42 -6.28
N ASN A 359 6.42 -8.71 -6.57
CA ASN A 359 5.42 -9.56 -5.89
C ASN A 359 5.67 -9.77 -4.37
N ARG A 360 6.82 -9.30 -3.87
CA ARG A 360 7.15 -9.27 -2.44
C ARG A 360 6.61 -8.03 -1.72
N GLY A 361 6.07 -7.09 -2.46
CA GLY A 361 5.57 -5.81 -1.97
C GLY A 361 4.33 -5.32 -2.70
N ILE A 362 4.01 -4.06 -2.50
CA ILE A 362 2.97 -3.35 -3.23
C ILE A 362 3.63 -2.52 -4.34
N LEU A 363 3.10 -2.62 -5.55
CA LEU A 363 3.50 -1.82 -6.70
C LEU A 363 2.47 -0.71 -6.94
N VAL A 364 2.91 0.54 -6.90
CA VAL A 364 2.10 1.67 -7.37
C VAL A 364 2.67 2.10 -8.72
N GLN A 365 1.87 1.95 -9.77
CA GLN A 365 2.25 2.34 -11.12
C GLN A 365 1.46 3.58 -11.54
N ARG A 366 2.19 4.66 -11.84
CA ARG A 366 1.61 5.91 -12.33
C ARG A 366 1.76 6.03 -13.84
N GLY A 367 0.63 6.20 -14.50
CA GLY A 367 0.55 6.59 -15.91
C GLY A 367 0.98 8.03 -16.17
N ILE A 368 0.74 8.49 -17.39
CA ILE A 368 0.90 9.91 -17.74
C ILE A 368 -0.32 10.65 -17.17
N PRO A 369 -0.13 11.77 -16.46
CA PRO A 369 -1.26 12.56 -15.98
C PRO A 369 -2.11 13.02 -17.16
N ASP A 370 -3.43 12.92 -17.00
CA ASP A 370 -4.36 13.42 -18.00
C ASP A 370 -4.47 14.95 -17.96
N GLN A 371 -5.23 15.52 -18.89
CA GLN A 371 -5.37 16.97 -19.00
C GLN A 371 -6.00 17.59 -17.74
N GLU A 372 -6.93 16.89 -17.09
CA GLU A 372 -7.60 17.39 -15.89
C GLU A 372 -6.63 17.40 -14.70
N GLU A 373 -5.84 16.35 -14.53
CA GLU A 373 -4.80 16.25 -13.50
C GLU A 373 -3.71 17.32 -13.71
N LEU A 374 -3.36 17.63 -14.96
CA LEU A 374 -2.44 18.72 -15.30
C LEU A 374 -3.02 20.10 -14.96
N ILE A 375 -4.30 20.35 -15.29
CA ILE A 375 -4.97 21.62 -14.94
C ILE A 375 -5.05 21.78 -13.42
N HIS A 376 -5.37 20.71 -12.70
CA HIS A 376 -5.40 20.72 -11.23
C HIS A 376 -4.01 20.97 -10.64
N THR A 377 -2.96 20.41 -11.23
CA THR A 377 -1.57 20.62 -10.77
C THR A 377 -1.08 22.05 -11.03
N ALA A 378 -1.59 22.72 -12.07
CA ALA A 378 -1.21 24.09 -12.44
C ALA A 378 -1.93 25.18 -11.64
N ARG A 379 -3.08 24.85 -11.02
CA ARG A 379 -3.82 25.73 -10.10
C ARG A 379 -3.20 25.69 -8.72
#